data_AF-A0A0A0UWL8-F1
#
_entry.id   AF-A0A0A0UWL8-F1
#
_cell.length_a   1.000
_cell.length_b   1.000
_cell.length_c   1.000
_cell.angle_alpha   90.00
_cell.angle_beta   90.00
_cell.angle_gamma   90.00
#
_symmetry.space_group_name_H-M   'P 1'
#
loop_
_entity.id
_entity.type
_entity.pdbx_description
1 polymer ?
#
loop_
_entity_poly.entity_id
_entity_poly.type
_entity_poly.pdbx_seq_one_letter_code
_entity_poly.pdbx_strand_id
1 'polypeptide(L)'
;MVASIADVAAEYIRSHRVERQSLQIRSDGLVELTVIQNRWADCSGRPRLGIDEAPIVVMRAIENSQRGHVLFDRVRESPGLVAYGLR
;
A
#
# COMPACT_ATOMS: atom_id res chain seq x y z
N MET A 1 -13.74 -13.96 1.67
CA MET A 1 -13.87 -12.50 1.48
C MET A 1 -12.74 -12.06 0.57
N VAL A 2 -13.03 -11.33 -0.50
CA VAL A 2 -11.98 -10.76 -1.38
C VAL A 2 -11.35 -9.60 -0.63
N ALA A 3 -10.06 -9.70 -0.31
CA ALA A 3 -9.32 -8.63 0.37
C ALA A 3 -9.17 -7.42 -0.55
N SER A 4 -9.34 -6.20 -0.02
CA SER A 4 -9.05 -4.99 -0.79
C SER A 4 -7.53 -4.78 -0.94
N ILE A 5 -7.11 -3.94 -1.89
CA ILE A 5 -5.69 -3.55 -2.01
C ILE A 5 -5.18 -2.94 -0.69
N ALA A 6 -6.01 -2.17 0.02
CA ALA A 6 -5.65 -1.58 1.30
C ALA A 6 -5.42 -2.64 2.38
N ASP A 7 -6.20 -3.74 2.38
CA ASP A 7 -5.98 -4.84 3.32
C ASP A 7 -4.65 -5.55 3.05
N VAL A 8 -4.35 -5.82 1.77
CA VAL A 8 -3.08 -6.45 1.35
C VAL A 8 -1.89 -5.54 1.64
N ALA A 9 -2.02 -4.23 1.45
CA ALA A 9 -0.99 -3.26 1.82
C ALA A 9 -0.71 -3.29 3.33
N ALA A 10 -1.76 -3.33 4.15
CA ALA A 10 -1.61 -3.37 5.59
C ALA A 10 -0.98 -4.69 6.08
N GLU A 11 -1.38 -5.82 5.50
CA GLU A 11 -0.78 -7.12 5.78
C GLU A 11 0.70 -7.18 5.36
N TYR A 12 1.04 -6.60 4.21
CA TYR A 12 2.42 -6.50 3.74
C TYR A 12 3.30 -5.78 4.77
N ILE A 13 2.89 -4.60 5.24
CA ILE A 13 3.66 -3.84 6.24
C ILE A 13 3.82 -4.64 7.53
N ARG A 14 2.74 -5.22 8.06
CA ARG A 14 2.77 -5.99 9.31
C ARG A 14 3.71 -7.20 9.23
N SER A 15 3.75 -7.88 8.08
CA SER A 15 4.58 -9.07 7.90
C SER A 15 6.05 -8.76 7.58
N HIS A 16 6.36 -7.57 7.05
CA HIS A 16 7.71 -7.23 6.57
C HIS A 16 8.47 -6.24 7.48
N ARG A 17 7.81 -5.64 8.49
CA ARG A 17 8.44 -4.69 9.43
C ARG A 17 8.42 -5.25 10.86
N VAL A 18 9.51 -5.91 11.25
CA VAL A 18 9.71 -6.47 12.60
C VAL A 18 10.27 -5.38 13.54
N GLU A 19 9.49 -5.07 14.57
CA GLU A 19 9.79 -4.42 15.86
C GLU A 19 10.47 -3.03 15.94
N ARG A 20 11.18 -2.50 14.93
CA ARG A 20 11.83 -1.16 15.03
C ARG A 20 11.93 -0.32 13.75
N GLN A 21 11.30 -0.73 12.66
CA GLN A 21 11.28 0.04 11.41
C GLN A 21 9.88 0.61 11.14
N SER A 22 9.83 1.84 10.63
CA SER A 22 8.59 2.60 10.40
C SER A 22 7.48 1.74 9.81
N LEU A 23 6.30 1.71 10.45
CA LEU A 23 5.09 1.03 9.97
C LEU A 23 4.41 1.82 8.82
N GLN A 24 5.22 2.41 7.94
CA GLN A 24 4.79 3.32 6.89
C GLN A 24 5.14 2.77 5.52
N ILE A 25 4.19 2.90 4.58
CA ILE A 25 4.45 2.80 3.14
C ILE A 25 4.69 4.21 2.62
N ARG A 26 5.71 4.42 1.78
CA ARG A 26 5.96 5.69 1.11
C ARG A 26 5.46 5.68 -0.33
N SER A 27 5.02 6.84 -0.79
CA SER A 27 4.55 7.05 -2.17
C SER A 27 5.62 6.82 -3.23
N ASP A 28 6.91 6.89 -2.87
CA ASP A 28 8.06 6.64 -3.74
C ASP A 28 8.61 5.20 -3.64
N GLY A 29 8.00 4.35 -2.81
CA GLY A 29 8.37 2.94 -2.63
C GLY A 29 7.93 2.06 -3.81
N LEU A 30 8.38 2.36 -5.03
CA LEU A 30 7.87 1.77 -6.28
C LEU A 30 7.86 0.22 -6.27
N VAL A 31 8.95 -0.40 -5.81
CA VAL A 31 9.08 -1.86 -5.74
C VAL A 31 8.09 -2.44 -4.71
N GLU A 32 8.02 -1.85 -3.52
CA GLU A 32 7.12 -2.27 -2.45
C GLU A 32 5.66 -2.19 -2.89
N LEU A 33 5.26 -1.07 -3.49
CA LEU A 33 3.90 -0.88 -4.00
C LEU A 33 3.56 -1.85 -5.14
N THR A 34 4.53 -2.16 -6.00
CA THR A 34 4.35 -3.15 -7.07
C THR A 34 4.13 -4.56 -6.51
N VAL A 35 4.87 -4.93 -5.46
CA VAL A 35 4.66 -6.22 -4.78
C VAL A 35 3.27 -6.29 -4.15
N ILE A 36 2.83 -5.23 -3.46
CA ILE A 36 1.50 -5.15 -2.85
C ILE A 36 0.39 -5.31 -3.90
N GLN A 37 0.48 -4.58 -5.02
CA GLN A 37 -0.51 -4.66 -6.09
C GLN A 37 -0.57 -6.08 -6.68
N ASN A 38 0.58 -6.69 -6.96
CA ASN A 38 0.64 -8.01 -7.55
C ASN A 38 0.14 -9.11 -6.61
N ARG A 39 0.41 -9.00 -5.31
CA ARG A 39 -0.18 -9.90 -4.31
C ARG A 39 -1.70 -9.79 -4.27
N TRP A 40 -2.23 -8.58 -4.30
CA TRP A 40 -3.69 -8.38 -4.38
C TRP A 40 -4.27 -8.96 -5.67
N ALA A 41 -3.56 -8.77 -6.79
CA ALA A 41 -3.99 -9.23 -8.10
C ALA A 41 -4.11 -10.77 -8.14
N ASP A 42 -3.10 -11.46 -7.61
CA ASP A 42 -3.08 -12.92 -7.49
C ASP A 42 -4.25 -13.44 -6.63
N CYS A 43 -4.52 -12.79 -5.49
CA CYS A 43 -5.62 -13.17 -4.60
C CYS A 43 -7.02 -12.88 -5.18
N SER A 44 -7.12 -11.92 -6.10
CA SER A 44 -8.39 -11.42 -6.64
C SER A 44 -8.68 -11.86 -8.07
N GLY A 45 -7.79 -12.66 -8.69
CA GLY A 45 -7.87 -13.05 -10.09
C GLY A 45 -7.77 -11.87 -11.06
N ARG A 46 -7.08 -10.79 -10.68
CA ARG A 46 -6.88 -9.57 -11.48
C ARG A 46 -5.50 -9.60 -12.16
N PRO A 47 -5.28 -8.81 -13.22
CA PRO A 47 -3.96 -8.72 -13.83
C PRO A 47 -2.95 -8.06 -12.89
N ARG A 48 -1.73 -8.60 -12.92
CA ARG A 48 -0.53 -7.98 -12.35
C ARG A 48 -0.18 -6.71 -13.13
N LEU A 49 0.36 -5.72 -12.43
CA LEU A 49 0.82 -4.46 -13.03
C LEU A 49 2.33 -4.30 -12.86
N GLY A 50 2.91 -3.51 -13.76
CA GLY A 50 4.31 -3.13 -13.74
C GLY A 50 4.59 -1.95 -12.82
N ILE A 51 5.88 -1.64 -12.66
CA ILE A 51 6.38 -0.59 -11.75
C ILE A 51 5.88 0.82 -12.09
N ASP A 52 5.47 1.06 -13.33
CA ASP A 52 4.98 2.36 -13.80
C ASP A 52 3.52 2.64 -13.38
N GLU A 53 2.72 1.57 -13.21
CA GLU A 53 1.27 1.68 -12.97
C GLU A 53 0.87 1.22 -11.56
N ALA A 54 1.51 0.16 -11.06
CA ALA A 54 1.17 -0.45 -9.78
C ALA A 54 1.23 0.54 -8.60
N PRO A 55 2.25 1.41 -8.47
CA PRO A 55 2.31 2.39 -7.40
C PRO A 55 1.09 3.29 -7.35
N ILE A 56 0.71 3.89 -8.48
CA ILE A 56 -0.43 4.83 -8.55
C ILE A 56 -1.73 4.13 -8.14
N VAL A 57 -1.92 2.88 -8.55
CA VAL A 57 -3.11 2.09 -8.20
C VAL A 57 -3.19 1.83 -6.70
N VAL A 58 -2.07 1.46 -6.05
CA VAL A 58 -2.04 1.21 -4.61
C VAL A 58 -2.31 2.49 -3.83
N MET A 59 -1.65 3.59 -4.20
CA MET A 59 -1.84 4.88 -3.53
C MET A 59 -3.28 5.36 -3.64
N ARG A 60 -3.88 5.31 -4.84
CA ARG A 60 -5.29 5.67 -5.05
C ARG A 60 -6.23 4.76 -4.27
N ALA A 61 -5.91 3.49 -4.11
CA ALA A 61 -6.75 2.57 -3.33
C ALA A 61 -6.71 2.92 -1.83
N ILE A 62 -5.55 3.31 -1.30
CA ILE A 62 -5.41 3.76 0.09
C ILE A 62 -6.12 5.11 0.29
N GLU A 63 -5.99 6.04 -0.65
CA GLU A 63 -6.54 7.41 -0.54
C GLU A 63 -8.04 7.52 -0.83
N ASN A 64 -8.59 6.67 -1.69
CA ASN A 64 -9.97 6.83 -2.16
C ASN A 64 -10.94 5.78 -1.60
N SER A 65 -10.48 4.86 -0.75
CA SER A 65 -11.34 3.83 -0.16
C SER A 65 -11.60 4.09 1.32
N GLN A 66 -12.83 3.79 1.77
CA GLN A 66 -13.18 3.82 3.20
C GLN A 66 -12.24 2.92 4.01
N ARG A 67 -11.87 1.75 3.46
CA ARG A 67 -10.98 0.81 4.13
C ARG A 67 -9.56 1.36 4.28
N GLY A 68 -9.04 2.05 3.26
CA GLY A 68 -7.77 2.76 3.33
C GLY A 68 -7.74 3.81 4.44
N HIS A 69 -8.78 4.64 4.54
CA HIS A 69 -8.91 5.63 5.61
C HIS A 69 -9.03 5.03 7.02
N VAL A 70 -9.57 3.82 7.14
CA VAL A 70 -9.63 3.10 8.43
C VAL A 70 -8.26 2.57 8.83
N LEU A 71 -7.45 2.11 7.87
CA LEU A 71 -6.20 1.41 8.13
C LEU A 71 -4.96 2.32 8.17
N PHE A 72 -5.01 3.48 7.51
CA PHE A 72 -3.83 4.31 7.28
C PHE A 72 -4.01 5.77 7.72
N ASP A 73 -2.95 6.32 8.32
CA ASP A 73 -2.74 7.74 8.52
C ASP A 73 -1.80 8.31 7.46
N ARG A 74 -2.25 9.37 6.79
CA ARG A 74 -1.45 10.09 5.81
C ARG A 74 -0.54 11.11 6.49
N VAL A 75 0.76 10.95 6.36
CA VAL A 75 1.79 11.84 6.89
C VAL A 75 2.59 12.44 5.74
N ARG A 76 2.66 13.77 5.66
CA ARG A 76 3.49 14.46 4.67
C ARG A 76 4.91 14.58 5.22
N GLU A 77 5.84 13.80 4.67
CA GLU A 77 7.25 13.81 5.12
C GLU A 77 8.05 14.96 4.48
N SER A 78 7.79 15.28 3.22
CA SER A 78 8.49 16.35 2.47
C SER A 78 7.66 16.82 1.26
N PRO A 79 8.01 17.93 0.59
CA PRO A 79 7.33 18.34 -0.63
C PRO A 79 7.40 17.21 -1.69
N GLY A 80 6.25 16.61 -2.00
CA GLY A 80 6.15 15.51 -2.96
C GLY A 80 6.29 14.09 -2.38
N LEU A 81 6.67 13.95 -1.10
CA LEU A 81 6.76 12.66 -0.43
C LEU A 81 5.65 12.50 0.62
N VAL A 82 4.86 11.46 0.47
CA VAL A 82 3.79 11.11 1.40
C VAL A 82 4.00 9.71 1.93
N ALA A 83 3.96 9.58 3.25
CA ALA A 83 3.98 8.31 3.94
C ALA A 83 2.57 7.97 4.46
N TYR A 84 2.24 6.68 4.45
CA TYR A 84 0.97 6.13 4.93
C TYR A 84 1.32 5.16 6.05
N GLY A 85 1.21 5.64 7.28
CA GLY A 85 1.45 4.86 8.48
C GLY A 85 0.24 4.00 8.82
N LEU A 86 0.46 2.78 9.27
CA LEU A 86 -0.62 2.01 9.89
C LEU A 86 -1.12 2.73 11.14
N ARG A 87 -2.45 2.77 11.26
CA ARG A 87 -3.17 3.14 12.47
C ARG A 87 -3.13 2.02 13.51
#